data_AF-A0A0D6DZY0-F1
#
_entry.id   AF-A0A0D6DZY0-F1
#
_cell.length_a   1.000
_cell.length_b   1.000
_cell.length_c   1.000
_cell.angle_alpha   90.00
_cell.angle_beta   90.00
_cell.angle_gamma   90.00
#
_symmetry.space_group_name_H-M   'P 1'
#
loop_
_entity.id
_entity.type
_entity.pdbx_description
1 polymer ?
#
loop_
_entity_poly.entity_id
_entity_poly.type
_entity_poly.pdbx_seq_one_letter_code
_entity_poly.pdbx_strand_id
1 'polypeptide(L)'
;MNSDQVKQALLELLNADTDKGRTWFFPSNVSDRYTIVLGLDLKQSAKAFGATLISVLLMILLFRSKGVLALILYVIVGLISFGGVWAYYTIKPITNRPNISISDFLKQRKQFSKTQKIYFKKPKERI
;
A
#
# COMPACT_ATOMS: atom_id res chain seq x y z
N MET A 1 56.55 7.36 -11.66
CA MET A 1 55.32 6.86 -12.32
C MET A 1 54.16 7.12 -11.38
N ASN A 2 53.13 7.83 -11.85
CA ASN A 2 52.00 8.24 -11.01
C ASN A 2 51.06 7.04 -10.81
N SER A 3 50.62 6.76 -9.59
CA SER A 3 49.82 5.56 -9.27
C SER A 3 48.52 5.45 -10.07
N ASP A 4 47.95 6.59 -10.43
CA ASP A 4 46.71 6.67 -11.20
C ASP A 4 46.89 6.22 -12.67
N GLN A 5 48.07 6.47 -13.24
CA GLN A 5 48.40 6.02 -14.60
C GLN A 5 48.54 4.50 -14.67
N VAL A 6 49.13 3.89 -13.63
CA VAL A 6 49.27 2.43 -13.53
C VAL A 6 47.90 1.77 -13.37
N LYS A 7 47.02 2.38 -12.58
CA LYS A 7 45.65 1.90 -12.38
C LYS A 7 44.83 1.97 -13.67
N GLN A 8 44.96 3.04 -14.45
CA GLN A 8 44.29 3.18 -15.74
C GLN A 8 44.81 2.15 -16.77
N ALA A 9 46.12 1.97 -16.87
CA ALA A 9 46.72 0.98 -17.77
C ALA A 9 46.30 -0.46 -17.40
N LEU A 10 46.18 -0.78 -16.11
CA LEU A 10 45.67 -2.08 -15.66
C LEU A 10 44.19 -2.27 -15.99
N LEU A 11 43.35 -1.23 -15.81
CA LEU A 11 41.93 -1.28 -16.15
C LEU A 11 41.71 -1.46 -17.66
N GLU A 12 42.54 -0.82 -18.48
CA GLU A 12 42.56 -0.94 -19.94
C GLU A 12 43.00 -2.36 -20.38
N LEU A 13 44.06 -2.91 -19.78
CA LEU A 13 44.51 -4.29 -20.03
C LEU A 13 43.49 -5.36 -19.62
N LEU A 14 42.66 -5.07 -18.62
CA LEU A 14 41.62 -5.99 -18.12
C LEU A 14 40.33 -5.95 -18.94
N ASN A 15 40.22 -5.12 -19.99
CA ASN A 15 38.96 -4.88 -20.74
C ASN A 15 37.77 -4.62 -19.81
N ALA A 16 38.04 -4.08 -18.63
CA ALA A 16 37.02 -3.78 -17.64
C ALA A 16 36.48 -2.40 -18.03
N ASP A 17 35.33 -2.38 -18.73
CA ASP A 17 34.59 -1.16 -19.07
C ASP A 17 34.50 -0.24 -17.83
N THR A 18 35.38 0.75 -17.77
CA THR A 18 35.45 1.75 -16.69
C THR A 18 34.32 2.76 -16.80
N ASP A 19 33.75 2.89 -18.00
CA ASP A 19 32.52 3.62 -18.21
C ASP A 19 31.37 2.70 -17.80
N LYS A 20 30.95 2.80 -16.53
CA LYS A 20 29.62 2.36 -16.14
C LYS A 20 28.61 3.12 -16.99
N GLY A 21 28.32 2.61 -18.19
CA GLY A 21 27.26 3.09 -19.04
C GLY A 21 26.00 3.20 -18.21
N ARG A 22 25.20 4.24 -18.46
CA ARG A 22 23.99 4.55 -17.69
C ARG A 22 23.13 3.28 -17.60
N THR A 23 23.19 2.58 -16.47
CA THR A 23 22.44 1.34 -16.29
C THR A 23 20.99 1.72 -16.29
N TRP A 24 20.26 1.30 -17.32
CA TRP A 24 18.84 1.57 -17.38
C TRP A 24 18.16 0.76 -16.27
N PHE A 25 17.67 1.47 -15.27
CA PHE A 25 16.88 0.89 -14.20
C PHE A 25 15.46 1.39 -14.36
N PHE A 26 14.49 0.49 -14.30
CA PHE A 26 13.12 0.90 -14.10
C PHE A 26 13.01 1.53 -12.72
N PRO A 27 12.49 2.77 -12.60
CA PRO A 27 12.22 3.35 -11.30
C PRO A 27 11.27 2.41 -10.56
N SER A 28 11.63 2.07 -9.32
CA SER A 28 10.77 1.27 -8.46
C SER A 28 9.42 1.96 -8.33
N ASN A 29 8.35 1.27 -8.74
CA ASN A 29 6.93 1.68 -8.68
C ASN A 29 6.68 3.05 -8.03
N VAL A 30 6.64 4.10 -8.86
CA VAL A 30 6.23 5.44 -8.43
C VAL A 30 4.72 5.44 -8.30
N SER A 31 4.20 5.52 -7.07
CA SER A 31 2.77 5.67 -6.85
C SER A 31 2.36 7.11 -7.13
N ASP A 32 1.34 7.33 -7.96
CA ASP A 32 0.72 8.66 -8.20
C ASP A 32 -0.12 9.17 -6.99
N ARG A 33 0.08 8.55 -5.82
CA ARG A 33 -0.72 8.75 -4.61
C ARG A 33 -0.04 9.77 -3.71
N TYR A 34 -0.61 10.97 -3.65
CA TYR A 34 -0.08 12.03 -2.79
C TYR A 34 -0.42 11.76 -1.32
N THR A 35 0.59 11.34 -0.58
CA THR A 35 0.48 11.00 0.84
C THR A 35 0.42 12.27 1.69
N ILE A 36 -0.60 12.41 2.53
CA ILE A 36 -0.80 13.60 3.38
C ILE A 36 -0.67 13.25 4.85
N VAL A 37 -1.35 12.21 5.32
CA VAL A 37 -1.39 11.85 6.76
C VAL A 37 -1.03 10.39 6.92
N LEU A 38 0.04 10.09 7.65
CA LEU A 38 0.41 8.72 8.07
C LEU A 38 0.44 7.68 6.93
N GLY A 39 0.81 8.03 5.69
CA GLY A 39 0.79 7.08 4.57
C GLY A 39 -0.54 7.02 3.79
N LEU A 40 -1.53 7.84 4.15
CA LEU A 40 -2.83 7.93 3.48
C LEU A 40 -2.92 9.11 2.51
N ASP A 41 -3.63 8.89 1.41
CA ASP A 41 -4.07 9.96 0.49
C ASP A 41 -5.11 10.87 1.14
N LEU A 42 -5.38 12.04 0.55
CA LEU A 42 -6.45 12.94 0.99
C LEU A 42 -7.80 12.23 1.14
N LYS A 43 -8.19 11.47 0.10
CA LYS A 43 -9.47 10.76 0.08
C LYS A 43 -9.52 9.63 1.12
N GLN A 44 -8.39 8.99 1.39
CA GLN A 44 -8.29 7.92 2.38
C GLN A 44 -8.31 8.49 3.80
N SER A 45 -7.63 9.62 4.02
CA SER A 45 -7.65 10.37 5.27
C SER A 45 -9.07 10.84 5.61
N ALA A 46 -9.79 11.42 4.64
CA ALA A 46 -11.18 11.82 4.81
C ALA A 46 -12.09 10.65 5.20
N LYS A 47 -11.87 9.46 4.62
CA LYS A 47 -12.59 8.24 5.01
C LYS A 47 -12.24 7.78 6.42
N ALA A 48 -10.97 7.83 6.82
CA ALA A 48 -10.54 7.44 8.16
C ALA A 48 -11.15 8.37 9.21
N PHE A 49 -11.09 9.69 9.00
CA PHE A 49 -11.75 10.66 9.88
C PHE A 49 -13.28 10.51 9.88
N GLY A 50 -13.89 10.30 8.71
CA GLY A 50 -15.33 10.09 8.59
C GLY A 50 -15.81 8.84 9.35
N ALA A 51 -15.11 7.71 9.18
CA ALA A 51 -15.40 6.48 9.91
C ALA A 51 -15.24 6.67 11.43
N THR A 52 -14.20 7.37 11.86
CA THR A 52 -13.96 7.71 13.27
C THR A 52 -15.11 8.53 13.83
N LEU A 53 -15.48 9.63 13.17
CA LEU A 53 -16.59 10.49 13.58
C LEU A 53 -17.91 9.71 13.67
N ILE A 54 -18.26 8.95 12.64
CA ILE A 54 -19.51 8.18 12.61
C ILE A 54 -19.53 7.14 13.76
N SER A 55 -18.43 6.41 13.97
CA SER A 55 -18.34 5.40 15.03
C SER A 55 -18.50 6.00 16.42
N VAL A 56 -17.83 7.11 16.71
CA VAL A 56 -17.88 7.79 18.01
C VAL A 56 -19.28 8.38 18.24
N LEU A 57 -19.85 9.00 17.21
CA LEU A 57 -21.17 9.62 17.30
C LEU A 57 -22.27 8.56 17.52
N LEU A 58 -22.20 7.42 16.83
CA LEU A 58 -23.06 6.27 17.11
C LEU A 58 -22.90 5.77 18.55
N MET A 59 -21.66 5.68 19.05
CA MET A 59 -21.40 5.22 20.41
C MET A 59 -21.99 6.17 21.46
N ILE A 60 -21.86 7.48 21.24
CA ILE A 60 -22.44 8.52 22.10
C ILE A 60 -23.96 8.45 22.08
N LEU A 61 -24.59 8.22 20.92
CA LEU A 61 -26.04 8.09 20.82
C LEU A 61 -26.56 6.86 21.55
N LEU A 62 -25.83 5.73 21.51
CA LEU A 62 -26.22 4.49 22.16
C LEU A 62 -26.07 4.55 23.69
N PHE A 63 -24.94 5.03 24.19
CA PHE A 63 -24.67 5.03 25.64
C PHE A 63 -25.16 6.29 26.34
N ARG A 64 -25.18 7.43 25.64
CA ARG A 64 -25.62 8.76 26.12
C ARG A 64 -25.07 9.18 27.48
N SER A 65 -23.93 8.59 27.88
CA SER A 65 -23.30 8.80 29.16
C SER A 65 -22.18 9.84 29.05
N LYS A 66 -22.11 10.71 30.05
CA LYS A 66 -21.06 11.73 30.21
C LYS A 66 -20.01 11.35 31.27
N GLY A 67 -20.11 10.14 31.82
CA GLY A 67 -19.16 9.66 32.82
C GLY A 67 -17.76 9.47 32.23
N VAL A 68 -16.73 9.58 33.07
CA VAL A 68 -15.32 9.46 32.66
C VAL A 68 -15.06 8.13 31.94
N LEU A 69 -15.61 7.01 32.44
CA LEU A 69 -15.47 5.70 31.79
C LEU A 69 -16.09 5.64 30.39
N ALA A 70 -17.23 6.32 30.19
CA ALA A 70 -17.86 6.38 28.88
C ALA A 70 -17.02 7.20 27.89
N LEU A 71 -16.42 8.30 28.36
CA LEU A 71 -15.52 9.11 27.56
C LEU A 71 -14.29 8.32 27.10
N ILE A 72 -13.67 7.54 28.00
CA ILE A 72 -12.57 6.64 27.66
C ILE A 72 -13.00 5.64 26.58
N LEU A 73 -14.18 5.05 26.73
CA LEU A 73 -14.72 4.11 25.75
C LEU A 73 -14.93 4.75 24.38
N TYR A 74 -15.46 5.98 24.31
CA TYR A 74 -15.62 6.70 23.04
C TYR A 74 -14.27 6.96 22.35
N VAL A 75 -13.24 7.32 23.11
CA VAL A 75 -11.88 7.51 22.57
C VAL A 75 -11.32 6.19 22.01
N ILE A 76 -11.48 5.09 22.75
CA ILE A 76 -11.03 3.76 22.31
C ILE A 76 -11.73 3.37 21.00
N VAL A 77 -13.05 3.55 20.91
CA VAL A 77 -13.83 3.26 19.70
C VAL A 77 -13.34 4.11 18.52
N GLY A 78 -13.06 5.38 18.76
CA GLY A 78 -12.49 6.27 17.75
C GLY A 78 -11.13 5.78 17.23
N LEU A 79 -10.23 5.40 18.15
CA LEU A 79 -8.91 4.88 17.79
C LEU A 79 -8.98 3.56 17.02
N ILE A 80 -9.85 2.63 17.43
CA ILE A 80 -10.04 1.36 16.72
C ILE A 80 -10.59 1.60 15.32
N SER A 81 -11.57 2.51 15.18
CA SER A 81 -12.18 2.81 13.89
C SER A 81 -11.20 3.50 12.93
N PHE A 82 -10.44 4.48 13.44
CA PHE A 82 -9.36 5.10 12.68
C PHE A 82 -8.30 4.08 12.28
N GLY A 83 -7.78 3.32 13.26
CA GLY A 83 -6.74 2.33 13.08
C GLY A 83 -7.13 1.24 12.09
N GLY A 84 -8.39 0.79 12.11
CA GLY A 84 -8.91 -0.20 11.17
C GLY A 84 -8.89 0.30 9.72
N VAL A 85 -9.38 1.53 9.48
CA VAL A 85 -9.37 2.13 8.13
C VAL A 85 -7.94 2.43 7.69
N TRP A 86 -7.11 2.97 8.59
CA TRP A 86 -5.71 3.24 8.31
C TRP A 86 -4.93 1.98 7.95
N ALA A 87 -5.11 0.90 8.73
CA ALA A 87 -4.48 -0.40 8.48
C ALA A 87 -4.92 -1.00 7.15
N TYR A 88 -6.20 -0.88 6.80
CA TYR A 88 -6.74 -1.37 5.52
C TYR A 88 -6.06 -0.74 4.30
N TYR A 89 -5.63 0.52 4.40
CA TYR A 89 -4.95 1.22 3.31
C TYR A 89 -3.43 1.14 3.38
N THR A 90 -2.85 1.03 4.58
CA THR A 90 -1.40 1.09 4.78
C THR A 90 -0.73 -0.27 4.77
N ILE A 91 -1.41 -1.33 5.23
CA ILE A 91 -0.83 -2.67 5.25
C ILE A 91 -0.62 -3.16 3.83
N LYS A 92 0.58 -3.71 3.59
CA LYS A 92 1.00 -4.27 2.31
C LYS A 92 1.09 -5.79 2.47
N PRO A 93 0.19 -6.57 1.83
CA PRO A 93 0.12 -8.01 2.04
C PRO A 93 1.29 -8.76 1.40
N ILE A 94 2.07 -8.12 0.51
CA ILE A 94 3.16 -8.74 -0.24
C ILE A 94 4.44 -7.91 -0.01
N THR A 95 5.41 -8.46 0.71
CA THR A 95 6.67 -7.79 1.09
C THR A 95 7.44 -7.24 -0.11
N ASN A 96 7.49 -8.00 -1.20
CA ASN A 96 8.26 -7.64 -2.40
C ASN A 96 7.53 -6.62 -3.30
N ARG A 97 6.31 -6.19 -2.95
CA ARG A 97 5.48 -5.30 -3.77
C ARG A 97 4.94 -4.12 -2.94
N PRO A 98 5.77 -3.10 -2.69
CA PRO A 98 5.39 -1.98 -1.83
C PRO A 98 4.30 -1.07 -2.40
N ASN A 99 3.88 -1.25 -3.65
CA ASN A 99 2.80 -0.46 -4.28
C ASN A 99 1.41 -1.13 -4.16
N ILE A 100 1.34 -2.39 -3.71
CA ILE A 100 0.08 -3.11 -3.62
C ILE A 100 -0.43 -3.01 -2.18
N SER A 101 -1.51 -2.23 -2.00
CA SER A 101 -2.23 -2.19 -0.74
C SER A 101 -3.17 -3.39 -0.58
N ILE A 102 -3.62 -3.69 0.64
CA ILE A 102 -4.68 -4.69 0.87
C ILE A 102 -5.92 -4.38 0.03
N SER A 103 -6.28 -3.09 -0.10
CA SER A 103 -7.45 -2.67 -0.88
C SER A 103 -7.35 -3.09 -2.36
N ASP A 104 -6.16 -2.96 -2.94
CA ASP A 104 -5.89 -3.34 -4.33
C ASP A 104 -5.87 -4.86 -4.49
N PHE A 105 -5.25 -5.57 -3.54
CA PHE A 105 -5.21 -7.03 -3.51
C PHE A 105 -6.62 -7.65 -3.47
N LEU A 106 -7.49 -7.14 -2.59
CA LEU A 106 -8.87 -7.61 -2.48
C LEU A 106 -9.67 -7.31 -3.76
N LYS A 107 -9.48 -6.13 -4.36
CA LYS A 107 -10.12 -5.76 -5.62
C LYS A 107 -9.71 -6.70 -6.75
N GLN A 108 -8.41 -6.96 -6.89
CA GLN A 108 -7.87 -7.89 -7.89
C GLN A 108 -8.37 -9.31 -7.65
N ARG A 109 -8.36 -9.80 -6.41
CA ARG A 109 -8.87 -11.13 -6.06
C ARG A 109 -10.35 -11.29 -6.42
N LYS A 110 -11.17 -10.27 -6.11
CA LYS A 110 -12.61 -10.26 -6.46
C LYS A 110 -12.82 -10.24 -7.98
N GLN A 111 -12.03 -9.44 -8.71
CA GLN A 111 -12.10 -9.39 -10.17
C GLN A 111 -11.69 -10.72 -10.80
N PHE A 112 -10.56 -11.29 -10.36
CA PHE A 112 -10.08 -12.58 -10.82
C PHE A 112 -11.12 -13.70 -10.67
N SER A 113 -11.77 -13.77 -9.49
CA SER A 113 -12.85 -14.75 -9.25
C SER A 113 -14.05 -14.59 -10.19
N LYS A 114 -14.41 -13.34 -10.54
CA LYS A 114 -15.48 -13.08 -11.52
C LYS A 114 -15.07 -13.51 -12.93
N THR A 115 -13.82 -13.25 -13.31
CA THR A 115 -13.30 -13.49 -14.64
C THR A 115 -13.06 -14.98 -14.91
N GLN A 116 -12.63 -15.77 -13.92
CA GLN A 116 -12.48 -17.22 -14.08
C GLN A 116 -13.79 -17.92 -14.53
N LYS A 117 -14.96 -17.43 -14.09
CA LYS A 117 -16.27 -17.97 -14.51
C LYS A 117 -16.57 -17.79 -16.00
N ILE A 118 -15.88 -16.88 -16.68
CA ILE A 118 -16.07 -16.60 -18.11
C ILE A 118 -15.17 -17.52 -18.95
N TYR A 119 -13.94 -17.78 -18.49
CA TYR A 119 -12.94 -18.56 -19.24
C TYR A 119 -12.95 -20.07 -18.93
N PHE A 120 -13.57 -20.51 -17.82
CA PHE A 120 -13.76 -21.92 -17.46
C PHE A 120 -15.22 -22.38 -17.66
N LYS A 121 -15.85 -22.02 -18.78
CA LYS A 121 -17.07 -22.74 -19.19
C LYS A 121 -16.65 -24.06 -19.82
N LYS A 122 -16.88 -25.18 -19.12
CA LYS A 122 -16.77 -26.52 -19.72
C LYS A 122 -17.63 -26.51 -21.00
N PRO A 123 -17.10 -26.93 -22.17
CA PRO A 123 -17.87 -26.92 -23.40
C PRO A 123 -19.17 -27.69 -23.15
N LYS A 124 -20.31 -27.07 -23.49
CA LYS A 124 -21.63 -27.70 -23.37
C LYS A 124 -21.63 -28.88 -24.33
N GLU A 125 -21.75 -30.11 -23.82
CA GLU A 125 -21.89 -31.29 -24.67
C GLU A 125 -23.06 -31.04 -25.63
N ARG A 126 -22.75 -31.05 -26.93
CA ARG A 126 -23.78 -31.03 -27.96
C ARG A 126 -24.36 -32.44 -27.98
N ILE A 127 -25.59 -32.55 -27.49
CA ILE A 127 -26.44 -33.75 -27.64
C ILE A 127 -26.76 -33.90 -29.13
#